data_AF-A0A182G8D3-F1
#
_entry.id   AF-A0A182G8D3-F1
#
_cell.length_a   1.000
_cell.length_b   1.000
_cell.length_c   1.000
_cell.angle_alpha   90.00
_cell.angle_beta   90.00
_cell.angle_gamma   90.00
#
_symmetry.space_group_name_H-M   'P 1'
#
loop_
_entity.id
_entity.type
_entity.pdbx_description
1 polymer ?
#
loop_
_entity_poly.entity_id
_entity_poly.type
_entity_poly.pdbx_seq_one_letter_code
_entity_poly.pdbx_strand_id
1 'polypeptide(L)'
;MVAKTPEGISLENLSKRASVYIDPDCDLYLEIQYLQSRAEFNKCTCFDLSLLAPGKKPNLKTFQDVQSLIQQGKKREAKLVLRENSWPTNSPIRSQLWPALCTQHHVGKTMLDGFYWDMVNQVFGTTELPEKPIMLPPFVDSTHCLPYHLTRKGRAVADRVVGVLGYACPDITYSPSLYPITAILLHFMSGKSRLSVLLGF
;
A
#
# COMPACT_ATOMS: atom_id res chain seq x y z
N MET A 1 -12.12 25.47 -51.33
CA MET A 1 -12.45 24.16 -50.72
C MET A 1 -11.82 24.13 -49.34
N VAL A 2 -12.60 24.38 -48.30
CA VAL A 2 -12.14 24.55 -46.92
C VAL A 2 -12.47 23.28 -46.15
N ALA A 3 -11.44 22.69 -45.52
CA ALA A 3 -11.56 21.54 -44.65
C ALA A 3 -12.34 21.87 -43.37
N LYS A 4 -13.21 20.97 -42.92
CA LYS A 4 -13.81 20.98 -41.58
C LYS A 4 -13.58 19.62 -40.92
N THR A 5 -12.94 19.66 -39.76
CA THR A 5 -12.73 18.57 -38.80
C THR A 5 -14.04 18.24 -38.06
N PRO A 6 -14.19 17.00 -37.53
CA PRO A 6 -15.43 16.54 -36.92
C PRO A 6 -15.58 17.03 -35.48
N GLU A 7 -16.82 17.34 -35.12
CA GLU A 7 -17.24 17.88 -33.84
C GLU A 7 -17.26 16.84 -32.71
N GLY A 8 -16.82 17.28 -31.52
CA GLY A 8 -17.62 17.15 -30.29
C GLY A 8 -17.59 15.82 -29.54
N ILE A 9 -16.52 15.54 -28.81
CA ILE A 9 -16.59 14.60 -27.67
C ILE A 9 -17.02 15.42 -26.44
N SER A 10 -18.27 15.21 -26.00
CA SER A 10 -18.83 15.83 -24.80
C SER A 10 -18.08 15.37 -23.54
N LEU A 11 -17.66 16.35 -22.71
CA LEU A 11 -16.94 16.20 -21.43
C LEU A 11 -17.75 15.52 -20.32
N GLU A 12 -19.02 15.17 -20.55
CA GLU A 12 -19.91 14.61 -19.53
C GLU A 12 -19.79 13.08 -19.36
N ASN A 13 -19.00 12.39 -20.19
CA ASN A 13 -18.88 10.93 -20.14
C ASN A 13 -17.68 10.36 -19.37
N LEU A 14 -16.78 11.18 -18.80
CA LEU A 14 -15.68 10.66 -17.95
C LEU A 14 -16.08 10.36 -16.49
N SER A 15 -17.29 10.76 -16.07
CA SER A 15 -17.77 10.60 -14.69
C SER A 15 -18.62 9.32 -14.49
N LYS A 16 -18.16 8.20 -15.05
CA LYS A 16 -18.68 6.88 -14.73
C LYS A 16 -17.50 5.95 -14.46
N ARG A 17 -16.77 6.23 -13.37
CA ARG A 17 -15.92 5.20 -12.75
C ARG A 17 -16.88 4.10 -12.32
N ALA A 18 -16.79 2.94 -12.98
CA ALA A 18 -17.59 1.77 -12.62
C ALA A 18 -17.36 1.51 -11.12
N SER A 19 -18.41 1.72 -10.32
CA SER A 19 -18.46 1.19 -8.98
C SER A 19 -18.55 -0.31 -9.15
N VAL A 20 -17.41 -1.00 -9.09
CA VAL A 20 -17.43 -2.44 -8.88
C VAL A 20 -18.01 -2.62 -7.48
N TYR A 21 -19.31 -2.87 -7.41
CA TYR A 21 -19.91 -3.45 -6.22
C TYR A 21 -19.30 -4.84 -6.13
N ILE A 22 -18.28 -4.97 -5.28
CA ILE A 22 -17.66 -6.24 -4.96
C ILE A 22 -18.59 -6.89 -3.94
N ASP A 23 -19.29 -7.93 -4.39
CA ASP A 23 -20.16 -8.75 -3.55
C ASP A 23 -19.27 -9.54 -2.56
N PRO A 24 -19.33 -9.27 -1.24
CA PRO A 24 -18.45 -9.87 -0.25
C PRO A 24 -18.60 -11.40 -0.15
N ASP A 25 -19.73 -11.95 -0.60
CA ASP A 25 -19.97 -13.40 -0.56
C ASP A 25 -19.33 -14.14 -1.76
N CYS A 26 -19.11 -13.45 -2.89
CA CYS A 26 -18.40 -14.01 -4.03
C CYS A 26 -16.89 -14.16 -3.80
N ASP A 27 -16.28 -13.22 -3.05
CA ASP A 27 -14.86 -13.29 -2.69
C ASP A 27 -14.58 -14.47 -1.76
N LEU A 28 -15.46 -14.77 -0.80
CA LEU A 28 -15.25 -15.90 0.10
C LEU A 28 -15.22 -17.24 -0.66
N TYR A 29 -16.08 -17.39 -1.67
CA TYR A 29 -16.15 -18.63 -2.45
C TYR A 29 -14.96 -18.80 -3.40
N LEU A 30 -14.55 -17.72 -4.08
CA LEU A 30 -13.40 -17.72 -4.98
C LEU A 30 -12.08 -17.83 -4.21
N GLU A 31 -11.97 -17.22 -3.03
CA GLU A 31 -10.78 -17.29 -2.18
C GLU A 31 -10.66 -18.66 -1.51
N ILE A 32 -11.78 -19.29 -1.10
CA ILE A 32 -11.79 -20.69 -0.66
C ILE A 32 -11.38 -21.64 -1.78
N GLN A 33 -11.90 -21.48 -3.01
CA GLN A 33 -11.50 -22.31 -4.16
C GLN A 33 -10.04 -22.08 -4.58
N TYR A 34 -9.55 -20.85 -4.51
CA TYR A 34 -8.16 -20.51 -4.78
C TYR A 34 -7.21 -21.08 -3.72
N LEU A 35 -7.60 -21.07 -2.45
CA LEU A 35 -6.83 -21.70 -1.37
C LEU A 35 -6.86 -23.23 -1.46
N GLN A 36 -7.99 -23.82 -1.83
CA GLN A 36 -8.14 -25.27 -2.04
C GLN A 36 -7.32 -25.76 -3.24
N SER A 37 -7.28 -25.00 -4.33
CA SER A 37 -6.45 -25.33 -5.51
C SER A 37 -4.95 -25.19 -5.28
N ARG A 38 -4.51 -24.44 -4.25
CA ARG A 38 -3.09 -24.33 -3.85
C ARG A 38 -2.64 -25.41 -2.87
N ALA A 39 -3.53 -26.28 -2.39
CA ALA A 39 -3.18 -27.40 -1.51
C ALA A 39 -2.26 -28.44 -2.19
N GLU A 40 -2.19 -28.48 -3.53
CA GLU A 40 -1.32 -29.39 -4.27
C GLU A 40 0.10 -28.85 -4.54
N PHE A 41 0.37 -27.56 -4.28
CA PHE A 41 1.71 -26.97 -4.41
C PHE A 41 2.35 -26.69 -3.05
N ASN A 42 2.43 -27.75 -2.24
CA ASN A 42 3.18 -27.71 -0.98
C ASN A 42 4.69 -27.78 -1.23
N LYS A 43 5.35 -26.62 -1.15
CA LYS A 43 6.73 -26.50 -0.62
C LYS A 43 7.11 -25.10 -0.14
N CYS A 44 6.12 -24.29 0.25
CA CYS A 44 6.35 -23.01 0.92
C CYS A 44 6.10 -23.19 2.42
N THR A 45 7.15 -23.32 3.22
CA THR A 45 7.13 -23.46 4.69
C THR A 45 6.69 -22.18 5.44
N CYS A 46 5.97 -21.28 4.79
CA CYS A 46 5.57 -19.98 5.35
C CYS A 46 4.14 -19.93 5.88
N PHE A 47 3.32 -20.93 5.60
CA PHE A 47 2.01 -21.09 6.23
C PHE A 47 1.99 -22.41 6.98
N ASP A 48 2.47 -22.37 8.22
CA ASP A 48 2.27 -23.49 9.14
C ASP A 48 0.83 -23.39 9.67
N LEU A 49 -0.04 -24.26 9.14
CA LEU A 49 -1.45 -24.36 9.50
C LEU A 49 -1.65 -24.79 10.97
N SER A 50 -0.58 -25.14 11.68
CA SER A 50 -0.60 -25.49 13.11
C SER A 50 -0.99 -24.34 14.04
N LEU A 51 -1.03 -23.08 13.57
CA LEU A 51 -1.51 -21.93 14.35
C LEU A 51 -3.04 -21.89 14.54
N LEU A 52 -3.82 -22.76 13.86
CA LEU A 52 -5.26 -22.91 14.09
C LEU A 52 -5.62 -23.80 15.30
N ALA A 53 -4.64 -24.35 16.02
CA ALA A 53 -4.90 -25.19 17.19
C ALA A 53 -5.45 -24.36 18.37
N PRO A 54 -6.67 -24.65 18.88
CA PRO A 54 -7.24 -23.93 20.01
C PRO A 54 -6.54 -24.39 21.30
N GLY A 55 -5.65 -23.57 21.87
CA GLY A 55 -5.13 -23.88 23.21
C GLY A 55 -3.90 -23.15 23.72
N LYS A 56 -3.12 -22.46 22.89
CA LYS A 56 -2.00 -21.64 23.38
C LYS A 56 -2.12 -20.25 22.77
N LYS A 57 -2.45 -19.24 23.59
CA LYS A 57 -2.24 -17.85 23.19
C LYS A 57 -0.75 -17.72 22.92
N PRO A 58 -0.28 -17.56 21.66
CA PRO A 58 1.13 -17.38 21.42
C PRO A 58 1.57 -16.13 22.18
N ASN A 59 2.66 -16.23 22.95
CA ASN A 59 3.28 -15.06 23.55
C ASN A 59 3.88 -14.23 22.40
N LEU A 60 3.06 -13.35 21.82
CA LEU A 60 3.40 -12.56 20.66
C LEU A 60 4.57 -11.65 21.00
N LYS A 61 5.59 -11.68 20.14
CA LYS A 61 6.74 -10.78 20.27
C LYS A 61 6.30 -9.33 20.16
N THR A 62 6.94 -8.48 20.96
CA THR A 62 6.69 -7.05 21.00
C THR A 62 7.46 -6.33 19.89
N PHE A 63 7.12 -5.06 19.63
CA PHE A 63 7.91 -4.22 18.72
C PHE A 63 9.37 -4.11 19.16
N GLN A 64 9.63 -4.02 20.47
CA GLN A 64 10.99 -3.89 21.01
C GLN A 64 11.86 -5.11 20.72
N ASP A 65 11.28 -6.31 20.78
CA ASP A 65 11.98 -7.55 20.43
C ASP A 65 12.46 -7.49 18.97
N VAL A 66 11.57 -7.11 18.04
CA VAL A 66 11.89 -7.01 16.61
C VAL A 66 12.86 -5.86 16.33
N GLN A 67 12.67 -4.71 16.98
CA GLN A 67 13.53 -3.54 16.85
C GLN A 67 14.97 -3.86 17.28
N SER A 68 15.14 -4.60 18.38
CA SER A 68 16.46 -5.01 18.86
C SER A 68 17.18 -5.91 17.85
N LEU A 69 16.46 -6.86 17.22
CA LEU A 69 17.01 -7.74 16.17
C LEU A 69 17.42 -6.95 14.92
N ILE A 70 16.61 -5.97 14.54
CA ILE A 70 16.89 -5.06 13.42
C ILE A 70 18.17 -4.25 13.70
N GLN A 71 18.28 -3.64 14.89
CA GLN A 71 19.44 -2.84 15.29
C GLN A 71 20.72 -3.67 15.42
N GLN A 72 20.62 -4.92 15.87
CA GLN A 72 21.74 -5.86 15.97
C GLN A 72 22.14 -6.45 14.59
N GLY A 73 21.45 -6.10 13.50
CA GLY A 73 21.72 -6.63 12.16
C GLY A 73 21.30 -8.10 11.97
N LYS A 74 20.57 -8.69 12.92
CA LYS A 74 20.11 -10.09 12.89
C LYS A 74 18.89 -10.27 11.99
N LYS A 75 19.03 -9.91 10.71
CA LYS A 75 17.95 -9.92 9.70
C LYS A 75 17.26 -11.28 9.55
N ARG A 76 18.01 -12.39 9.68
CA ARG A 76 17.46 -13.75 9.61
C ARG A 76 16.49 -14.04 10.77
N GLU A 77 16.87 -13.68 11.99
CA GLU A 77 16.05 -13.88 13.18
C GLU A 77 14.81 -12.97 13.14
N ALA A 78 14.97 -11.69 12.76
CA ALA A 78 13.85 -10.79 12.57
C ALA A 78 12.83 -11.35 11.55
N LYS A 79 13.32 -11.91 10.43
CA LYS A 79 12.47 -12.55 9.41
C LYS A 79 11.73 -13.78 9.94
N LEU A 80 12.34 -14.60 10.79
CA LEU A 80 11.67 -15.74 11.42
C LEU A 80 10.58 -15.27 12.37
N VAL A 81 10.88 -14.29 13.23
CA VAL A 81 9.91 -13.67 14.13
C VAL A 81 8.69 -13.13 13.35
N LEU A 82 8.90 -12.42 12.25
CA LEU A 82 7.81 -11.90 11.40
C LEU A 82 6.94 -13.01 10.79
N ARG A 83 7.51 -14.17 10.49
CA ARG A 83 6.80 -15.31 9.87
C ARG A 83 6.02 -16.13 10.89
N GLU A 84 6.54 -16.26 12.11
CA GLU A 84 5.96 -17.08 13.17
C GLU A 84 4.96 -16.30 14.05
N ASN A 85 5.03 -14.95 14.05
CA ASN A 85 4.16 -14.11 14.86
C ASN A 85 2.97 -13.59 14.07
N SER A 86 1.80 -14.21 14.27
CA SER A 86 0.54 -13.77 13.67
C SER A 86 -0.15 -12.70 14.55
N TRP A 87 0.31 -11.45 14.48
CA TRP A 87 -0.32 -10.35 15.21
C TRP A 87 -1.76 -10.10 14.70
N PRO A 88 -2.75 -9.87 15.57
CA PRO A 88 -4.12 -9.52 15.19
C PRO A 88 -4.18 -8.27 14.33
N THR A 89 -5.12 -8.16 13.38
CA THR A 89 -5.23 -7.02 12.44
C THR A 89 -5.37 -5.66 13.13
N ASN A 90 -6.05 -5.62 14.27
CA ASN A 90 -6.22 -4.42 15.11
C ASN A 90 -5.00 -4.07 15.99
N SER A 91 -3.91 -4.85 15.93
CA SER A 91 -2.73 -4.62 16.77
C SER A 91 -2.00 -3.31 16.37
N PRO A 92 -1.67 -2.44 17.34
CA PRO A 92 -0.98 -1.18 17.07
C PRO A 92 0.49 -1.39 16.64
N ILE A 93 1.03 -2.60 16.82
CA ILE A 93 2.43 -2.93 16.51
C ILE A 93 2.81 -2.57 15.07
N ARG A 94 1.89 -2.78 14.11
CA ARG A 94 2.12 -2.52 12.69
C ARG A 94 2.48 -1.07 12.42
N SER A 95 1.88 -0.12 13.15
CA SER A 95 2.16 1.32 12.97
C SER A 95 3.63 1.70 13.22
N GLN A 96 4.34 0.92 14.04
CA GLN A 96 5.76 1.10 14.35
C GLN A 96 6.63 0.14 13.53
N LEU A 97 6.15 -1.09 13.34
CA LEU A 97 6.88 -2.16 12.68
C LEU A 97 7.10 -1.90 11.18
N TRP A 98 6.06 -1.53 10.44
CA TRP A 98 6.19 -1.26 9.00
C TRP A 98 7.22 -0.16 8.70
N PRO A 99 7.16 1.03 9.33
CA PRO A 99 8.20 2.04 9.10
C PRO A 99 9.60 1.54 9.47
N ALA A 100 9.75 0.83 10.59
CA ALA A 100 11.06 0.31 11.02
C ALA A 100 11.65 -0.73 10.04
N LEU A 101 10.82 -1.52 9.37
CA LEU A 101 11.27 -2.48 8.36
C LEU A 101 11.64 -1.80 7.04
N CYS A 102 10.85 -0.83 6.62
CA CYS A 102 11.05 -0.19 5.31
C CYS A 102 12.24 0.78 5.33
N THR A 103 12.54 1.42 6.46
CA THR A 103 13.74 2.27 6.59
C THR A 103 15.05 1.49 6.45
N GLN A 104 15.04 0.17 6.66
CA GLN A 104 16.24 -0.66 6.49
C GLN A 104 16.73 -0.75 5.05
N HIS A 105 15.85 -0.48 4.09
CA HIS A 105 16.10 -0.58 2.65
C HIS A 105 16.43 0.77 2.01
N HIS A 106 16.42 1.85 2.79
CA HIS A 106 16.72 3.17 2.27
C HIS A 106 18.19 3.26 1.84
N VAL A 107 18.44 3.38 0.53
CA VAL A 107 19.77 3.62 -0.04
C VAL A 107 19.92 5.12 -0.27
N GLY A 108 20.27 5.88 0.79
CA GLY A 108 20.46 7.33 0.67
C GLY A 108 20.28 8.08 1.99
N LYS A 109 20.48 9.41 1.94
CA LYS A 109 20.18 10.30 3.08
C LYS A 109 18.71 10.12 3.45
N THR A 110 18.45 9.72 4.69
CA THR A 110 17.12 9.81 5.33
C THR A 110 16.47 11.12 4.90
N MET A 111 15.40 11.05 4.11
CA MET A 111 14.69 12.25 3.69
C MET A 111 14.36 13.05 4.93
N LEU A 112 14.89 14.28 4.98
CA LEU A 112 14.71 15.21 6.07
C LEU A 112 13.21 15.39 6.35
N ASP A 113 12.88 15.60 7.62
CA ASP A 113 11.51 15.96 8.00
C ASP A 113 11.08 17.18 7.18
N GLY A 114 9.97 17.06 6.46
CA GLY A 114 9.47 18.10 5.55
C GLY A 114 9.60 17.83 4.05
N PHE A 115 10.52 16.97 3.58
CA PHE A 115 10.73 16.75 2.13
C PHE A 115 9.45 16.33 1.40
N TYR A 116 8.66 15.44 2.01
CA TYR A 116 7.35 15.05 1.47
C TYR A 116 6.43 16.26 1.27
N TRP A 117 6.36 17.17 2.24
CA TRP A 117 5.49 18.33 2.18
C TRP A 117 5.97 19.38 1.19
N ASP A 118 7.29 19.54 1.05
CA ASP A 118 7.88 20.36 0.00
C ASP A 118 7.46 19.82 -1.37
N MET A 119 7.52 18.51 -1.55
CA MET A 119 7.07 17.87 -2.79
C MET A 119 5.58 18.01 -3.04
N VAL A 120 4.75 17.87 -2.01
CA VAL A 120 3.31 18.12 -2.10
C VAL A 120 3.05 19.55 -2.57
N ASN A 121 3.75 20.54 -1.99
CA ASN A 121 3.60 21.94 -2.38
C ASN A 121 4.10 22.20 -3.81
N GLN A 122 5.17 21.54 -4.26
CA GLN A 122 5.64 21.66 -5.64
C GLN A 122 4.64 21.08 -6.66
N VAL A 123 4.03 19.93 -6.36
CA VAL A 123 3.13 19.24 -7.28
C VAL A 123 1.72 19.83 -7.26
N PHE A 124 1.20 20.20 -6.08
CA PHE A 124 -0.20 20.59 -5.89
C PHE A 124 -0.39 22.06 -5.50
N GLY A 125 0.68 22.79 -5.14
CA GLY A 125 0.61 24.19 -4.70
C GLY A 125 0.03 24.39 -3.29
N THR A 126 -0.50 23.34 -2.66
CA THR A 126 -1.10 23.38 -1.32
C THR A 126 -0.96 22.04 -0.60
N THR A 127 -0.95 22.09 0.73
CA THR A 127 -0.98 20.89 1.59
C THR A 127 -2.39 20.37 1.85
N GLU A 128 -3.41 21.16 1.47
CA GLU A 128 -4.82 20.78 1.57
C GLU A 128 -5.15 19.63 0.62
N LEU A 129 -6.04 18.74 1.06
CA LEU A 129 -6.51 17.65 0.22
C LEU A 129 -7.52 18.23 -0.79
N PRO A 130 -7.31 18.04 -2.10
CA PRO A 130 -8.25 18.53 -3.09
C PRO A 130 -9.61 17.83 -2.94
N GLU A 131 -10.69 18.59 -3.10
CA GLU A 131 -12.05 18.05 -3.09
C GLU A 131 -12.36 17.24 -4.36
N LYS A 132 -11.70 17.62 -5.47
CA LYS A 132 -11.77 16.93 -6.75
C LYS A 132 -10.78 15.76 -6.78
N PRO A 133 -11.14 14.65 -7.46
CA PRO A 133 -10.23 13.53 -7.61
C PRO A 133 -8.96 13.96 -8.35
N ILE A 134 -7.80 13.55 -7.83
CA ILE A 134 -6.50 13.80 -8.46
C ILE A 134 -6.37 12.87 -9.66
N MET A 135 -5.87 13.39 -10.78
CA MET A 135 -5.48 12.55 -11.90
C MET A 135 -4.23 11.76 -11.54
N LEU A 136 -4.33 10.43 -11.57
CA LEU A 136 -3.22 9.57 -11.23
C LEU A 136 -2.19 9.50 -12.37
N PRO A 137 -0.89 9.34 -12.05
CA PRO A 137 0.15 9.13 -13.05
C PRO A 137 -0.09 7.90 -13.94
N PRO A 138 0.46 7.85 -15.16
CA PRO A 138 0.21 6.76 -16.11
C PRO A 138 0.82 5.42 -15.70
N PHE A 139 1.77 5.39 -14.77
CA PHE A 139 2.37 4.15 -14.30
C PHE A 139 1.44 3.30 -13.42
N VAL A 140 0.34 3.88 -12.91
CA VAL A 140 -0.66 3.08 -12.19
C VAL A 140 -1.74 2.58 -13.13
N ASP A 141 -2.20 1.36 -12.87
CA ASP A 141 -3.34 0.81 -13.58
C ASP A 141 -4.65 1.23 -12.88
N SER A 142 -5.49 1.94 -13.62
CA SER A 142 -6.79 2.43 -13.14
C SER A 142 -7.74 1.30 -12.72
N THR A 143 -7.59 0.10 -13.30
CA THR A 143 -8.38 -1.09 -12.95
C THR A 143 -7.89 -1.74 -11.66
N HIS A 144 -6.62 -1.56 -11.31
CA HIS A 144 -5.98 -2.12 -10.11
C HIS A 144 -5.73 -1.06 -9.02
N CYS A 145 -6.44 0.06 -9.04
CA CYS A 145 -6.43 1.06 -7.96
C CYS A 145 -7.28 0.62 -6.76
N LEU A 146 -6.89 -0.49 -6.12
CA LEU A 146 -7.64 -1.14 -5.03
C LEU A 146 -7.57 -0.31 -3.73
N PRO A 147 -8.69 0.27 -3.25
CA PRO A 147 -8.68 1.09 -2.05
C PRO A 147 -8.83 0.29 -0.75
N TYR A 148 -9.21 -1.00 -0.84
CA TYR A 148 -9.60 -1.82 0.32
C TYR A 148 -10.63 -1.09 1.20
N HIS A 149 -10.43 -1.08 2.52
CA HIS A 149 -11.32 -0.39 3.47
C HIS A 149 -10.99 1.11 3.68
N LEU A 150 -10.26 1.76 2.76
CA LEU A 150 -9.94 3.18 2.92
C LEU A 150 -11.18 4.07 2.78
N THR A 151 -11.32 5.02 3.68
CA THR A 151 -12.34 6.07 3.61
C THR A 151 -12.13 6.97 2.38
N ARG A 152 -13.13 7.80 2.03
CA ARG A 152 -12.99 8.80 0.95
C ARG A 152 -11.77 9.71 1.16
N LYS A 153 -11.51 10.12 2.41
CA LYS A 153 -10.33 10.90 2.77
C LYS A 153 -9.04 10.08 2.61
N GLY A 154 -9.05 8.79 3.00
CA GLY A 154 -7.91 7.88 2.83
C GLY A 154 -7.53 7.68 1.37
N ARG A 155 -8.52 7.57 0.47
CA ARG A 155 -8.31 7.49 -0.98
C ARG A 155 -7.67 8.75 -1.55
N ALA A 156 -8.18 9.94 -1.19
CA ALA A 156 -7.58 11.20 -1.62
C ALA A 156 -6.12 11.35 -1.13
N VAL A 157 -5.80 10.82 0.05
CA VAL A 157 -4.41 10.75 0.52
C VAL A 157 -3.58 9.78 -0.31
N ALA A 158 -4.10 8.61 -0.67
CA ALA A 158 -3.42 7.65 -1.54
C ALA A 158 -3.11 8.29 -2.90
N ASP A 159 -4.12 8.92 -3.52
CA ASP A 159 -3.97 9.58 -4.82
C ASP A 159 -2.86 10.64 -4.78
N ARG A 160 -2.83 11.46 -3.73
CA ARG A 160 -1.79 12.48 -3.54
C ARG A 160 -0.40 11.85 -3.39
N VAL A 161 -0.27 10.80 -2.59
CA VAL A 161 1.01 10.11 -2.37
C VAL A 161 1.54 9.53 -3.69
N VAL A 162 0.69 8.86 -4.46
CA VAL A 162 1.05 8.32 -5.78
C VAL A 162 1.41 9.44 -6.77
N GLY A 163 0.67 10.55 -6.75
CA GLY A 163 0.98 11.73 -7.56
C GLY A 163 2.36 12.33 -7.24
N VAL A 164 2.69 12.46 -5.95
CA VAL A 164 4.02 12.91 -5.51
C VAL A 164 5.11 11.94 -5.95
N LEU A 165 4.89 10.63 -5.83
CA LEU A 165 5.86 9.63 -6.29
C LEU A 165 6.12 9.69 -7.79
N GLY A 166 5.08 9.96 -8.59
CA GLY A 166 5.26 10.14 -10.03
C GLY A 166 6.11 11.34 -10.40
N TYR A 167 6.09 12.39 -9.59
CA TYR A 167 6.99 13.53 -9.76
C TYR A 167 8.40 13.23 -9.24
N ALA A 168 8.51 12.62 -8.06
CA ALA A 168 9.80 12.36 -7.41
C ALA A 168 10.63 11.25 -8.08
N CYS A 169 9.96 10.29 -8.72
CA CYS A 169 10.57 9.11 -9.33
C CYS A 169 10.12 8.98 -10.80
N PRO A 170 10.64 9.83 -11.72
CA PRO A 170 10.24 9.82 -13.13
C PRO A 170 10.60 8.52 -13.86
N ASP A 171 11.53 7.74 -13.31
CA ASP A 171 11.95 6.44 -13.86
C ASP A 171 10.87 5.35 -13.73
N ILE A 172 9.87 5.55 -12.85
CA ILE A 172 8.75 4.62 -12.69
C ILE A 172 7.80 4.79 -13.88
N THR A 173 7.93 3.92 -14.86
CA THR A 173 7.12 3.93 -16.09
C THR A 173 5.89 3.02 -16.01
N TYR A 174 5.95 1.94 -15.22
CA TYR A 174 4.84 1.02 -15.01
C TYR A 174 4.96 0.32 -13.64
N SER A 175 3.97 0.51 -12.76
CA SER A 175 3.90 -0.12 -11.44
C SER A 175 2.44 -0.21 -10.94
N PRO A 176 1.65 -1.18 -11.44
CA PRO A 176 0.24 -1.33 -11.05
C PRO A 176 0.06 -1.68 -9.58
N SER A 177 1.06 -2.31 -8.95
CA SER A 177 1.02 -2.70 -7.53
C SER A 177 1.25 -1.54 -6.56
N LEU A 178 1.76 -0.40 -7.05
CA LEU A 178 2.14 0.72 -6.18
C LEU A 178 0.93 1.32 -5.45
N TYR A 179 -0.19 1.47 -6.15
CA TYR A 179 -1.41 2.00 -5.55
C TYR A 179 -1.99 1.05 -4.47
N PRO A 180 -2.19 -0.26 -4.74
CA PRO A 180 -2.58 -1.22 -3.71
C PRO A 180 -1.66 -1.25 -2.48
N ILE A 181 -0.33 -1.23 -2.67
CA ILE A 181 0.63 -1.23 -1.57
C ILE A 181 0.47 0.05 -0.73
N THR A 182 0.36 1.20 -1.38
CA THR A 182 0.09 2.50 -0.72
C THR A 182 -1.19 2.44 0.10
N ALA A 183 -2.25 1.83 -0.44
CA ALA A 183 -3.52 1.70 0.24
C ALA A 183 -3.45 0.81 1.49
N ILE A 184 -2.69 -0.29 1.44
CA ILE A 184 -2.45 -1.17 2.61
C ILE A 184 -1.67 -0.44 3.70
N LEU A 185 -0.59 0.27 3.33
CA LEU A 185 0.23 1.00 4.29
C LEU A 185 -0.58 2.11 5.00
N LEU A 186 -1.50 2.75 4.27
CA LEU A 186 -2.40 3.78 4.80
C LEU A 186 -3.34 3.28 5.91
N HIS A 187 -3.63 1.98 6.00
CA HIS A 187 -4.43 1.41 7.08
C HIS A 187 -3.72 1.42 8.42
N PHE A 188 -2.40 1.25 8.42
CA PHE A 188 -1.61 1.11 9.64
C PHE A 188 -0.78 2.34 9.99
N MET A 189 -0.63 3.28 9.05
CA MET A 189 0.31 4.40 9.18
C MET A 189 -0.35 5.76 8.97
N SER A 190 -0.04 6.71 9.86
CA SER A 190 -0.49 8.10 9.75
C SER A 190 0.48 8.96 8.94
N GLY A 191 -0.04 10.08 8.43
CA GLY A 191 0.65 11.23 7.83
C GLY A 191 1.99 10.98 7.14
N LYS A 192 3.01 11.06 7.99
CA LYS A 192 4.38 11.45 7.69
C LYS A 192 5.27 10.28 7.30
N SER A 193 5.03 9.10 7.84
CA SER A 193 5.86 7.92 7.60
C SER A 193 5.50 7.18 6.30
N ARG A 194 4.55 7.69 5.51
CA ARG A 194 3.98 6.99 4.34
C ARG A 194 4.86 7.07 3.09
N LEU A 195 5.42 8.25 2.78
CA LEU A 195 6.27 8.42 1.60
C LEU A 195 7.66 7.81 1.82
N SER A 196 8.24 7.97 3.02
CA SER A 196 9.56 7.40 3.34
C SER A 196 9.56 5.87 3.24
N VAL A 197 8.44 5.22 3.56
CA VAL A 197 8.27 3.78 3.35
C VAL A 197 8.21 3.44 1.86
N LEU A 198 7.40 4.15 1.08
CA LEU A 198 7.22 3.85 -0.35
C LEU A 198 8.47 4.11 -1.19
N LEU A 199 9.27 5.11 -0.83
CA LEU A 199 10.57 5.38 -1.46
C LEU A 199 11.69 4.44 -1.02
N GLY A 200 11.48 3.68 0.06
CA GLY A 200 12.42 2.66 0.52
C GLY A 200 12.23 1.29 -0.15
N PHE A 201 11.16 1.11 -0.94
CA PHE A 201 10.91 -0.08 -1.76
C PHE A 201 11.46 0.11 -3.17
#